data_AF-A0A937NKY4-F1
#
_entry.id   AF-A0A937NKY4-F1
#
_cell.length_a   1.000
_cell.length_b   1.000
_cell.length_c   1.000
_cell.angle_alpha   90.00
_cell.angle_beta   90.00
_cell.angle_gamma   90.00
#
_symmetry.space_group_name_H-M   'P 1'
#
loop_
_entity.id
_entity.type
_entity.pdbx_description
1 polymer ?
#
loop_
_entity_poly.entity_id
_entity_poly.type
_entity_poly.pdbx_seq_one_letter_code
_entity_poly.pdbx_strand_id
1 'polypeptide(L)' 'MGWVRWLVYILSFFIPVFGFVTFWVSSGKADELKDVGRGAMIASFFGIVLYLILAALGVTVFSFLWRGMGIL' A
#
# COMPACT_ATOMS: atom_id res chain seq x y z
N MET A 1 9.66 -15.51 -7.20
CA MET A 1 9.24 -14.09 -7.36
C MET A 1 8.01 -13.71 -6.52
N GLY A 2 7.18 -14.64 -6.03
CA GLY A 2 5.95 -14.31 -5.29
C GLY A 2 6.12 -13.47 -4.03
N TRP A 3 7.15 -13.72 -3.20
CA TRP A 3 7.38 -12.97 -1.95
C TRP A 3 7.71 -11.49 -2.18
N VAL A 4 8.42 -11.18 -3.28
CA VAL A 4 8.76 -9.79 -3.65
C VAL A 4 7.50 -9.02 -4.04
N ARG A 5 6.56 -9.65 -4.74
CA ARG A 5 5.27 -9.02 -5.08
C ARG A 5 4.48 -8.65 -3.83
N TRP A 6 4.42 -9.56 -2.85
CA TRP A 6 3.78 -9.29 -1.56
C TRP A 6 4.43 -8.14 -0.81
N LEU A 7 5.76 -8.09 -0.77
CA LEU A 7 6.49 -6.99 -0.17
C LEU A 7 6.14 -5.65 -0.83
N VAL A 8 6.10 -5.61 -2.16
CA VAL A 8 5.72 -4.42 -2.94
C VAL A 8 4.30 -3.97 -2.61
N TYR A 9 3.34 -4.89 -2.48
CA TYR A 9 1.96 -4.53 -2.12
C TYR A 9 1.85 -3.98 -0.71
N ILE A 10 2.53 -4.60 0.26
CA ILE A 10 2.54 -4.12 1.65
C ILE A 10 3.16 -2.72 1.73
N LEU A 11 4.30 -2.51 1.08
CA LEU A 11 4.93 -1.19 1.02
C LEU A 11 4.04 -0.15 0.33
N SER A 12 3.38 -0.54 -0.75
CA SER A 12 2.45 0.33 -1.49
C SER A 12 1.23 0.71 -0.65
N PHE A 13 0.78 -0.16 0.26
CA PHE A 13 -0.31 0.13 1.19
C PHE A 13 0.11 1.14 2.26
N PHE A 14 1.25 0.94 2.92
CA PHE A 14 1.71 1.86 3.97
C PHE A 14 2.28 3.17 3.42
N ILE A 15 2.82 3.15 2.20
CA ILE A 15 3.40 4.30 1.51
C ILE A 15 2.80 4.38 0.10
N PRO A 16 1.65 5.05 -0.08
CA PRO A 16 0.92 5.08 -1.35
C PRO A 16 1.71 5.57 -2.57
N VAL A 17 2.69 6.45 -2.35
CA VAL A 17 3.58 6.93 -3.41
C VAL A 17 4.37 5.78 -4.05
N PHE A 18 4.76 4.76 -3.26
CA PHE A 18 5.48 3.60 -3.79
C PHE A 18 4.64 2.80 -4.78
N GLY A 19 3.34 2.60 -4.54
CA GLY A 19 2.52 1.85 -5.49
C GLY A 19 2.24 2.63 -6.77
N PHE A 20 2.15 3.96 -6.69
CA PHE A 20 2.08 4.80 -7.90
C PHE A 20 3.36 4.70 -8.74
N VAL A 21 4.53 4.83 -8.10
CA VAL A 21 5.83 4.68 -8.79
C VAL A 21 5.97 3.27 -9.38
N THR A 22 5.60 2.24 -8.62
CA THR A 22 5.65 0.85 -9.07
C THR A 22 4.75 0.63 -10.29
N PHE A 23 3.53 1.15 -10.26
CA PHE A 23 2.62 1.11 -11.41
C PHE A 23 3.22 1.81 -12.62
N TRP A 24 3.74 3.03 -12.43
CA TRP A 24 4.34 3.83 -13.50
C TRP A 24 5.49 3.08 -14.19
N VAL A 25 6.44 2.57 -13.40
CA VAL A 25 7.60 1.82 -13.90
C VAL A 25 7.20 0.50 -14.57
N SER A 26 6.08 -0.11 -14.16
CA SER A 26 5.64 -1.41 -14.66
C SER A 26 4.69 -1.31 -15.87
N SER A 27 4.16 -0.12 -16.17
CA SER A 27 3.14 0.09 -17.21
C SER A 27 3.58 -0.27 -18.63
N GLY A 28 4.89 -0.24 -18.92
CA GLY A 28 5.48 -0.57 -20.23
C GLY A 28 6.21 -1.92 -20.30
N LYS A 29 6.07 -2.79 -19.28
CA LYS A 29 6.78 -4.07 -19.20
C LYS A 29 5.87 -5.26 -19.50
N ALA A 30 6.46 -6.45 -19.59
CA ALA A 30 5.76 -7.72 -19.81
C ALA A 30 4.57 -7.91 -18.85
N ASP A 31 3.57 -8.71 -19.27
CA ASP A 31 2.28 -8.86 -18.57
C ASP A 31 2.43 -9.19 -17.08
N GLU A 32 3.42 -10.01 -16.71
CA GLU A 32 3.69 -10.37 -15.32
C GLU A 32 4.01 -9.15 -14.42
N LEU A 33 4.80 -8.20 -14.93
CA LEU A 33 5.18 -7.00 -14.19
C LEU A 33 4.05 -5.97 -14.20
N LYS A 34 3.27 -5.92 -15.28
CA LYS A 34 2.09 -5.08 -15.39
C LYS A 34 1.03 -5.42 -14.34
N ASP A 35 0.84 -6.71 -14.06
CA ASP A 35 -0.06 -7.17 -12.99
C ASP A 35 0.44 -6.74 -11.60
N VAL A 36 1.75 -6.78 -11.36
CA VAL A 36 2.36 -6.25 -10.12
C VAL A 36 2.13 -4.75 -10.00
N GLY A 37 2.31 -4.00 -11.08
CA GLY A 37 2.02 -2.58 -11.11
C GLY A 37 0.57 -2.26 -10.76
N ARG A 38 -0.39 -2.98 -11.35
CA ARG A 38 -1.82 -2.82 -11.04
C ARG A 38 -2.13 -3.19 -9.58
N GLY A 39 -1.60 -4.31 -9.10
CA GLY A 39 -1.77 -4.74 -7.70
C GLY A 39 -1.22 -3.71 -6.70
N ALA A 40 -0.06 -3.14 -7.02
CA ALA A 40 0.57 -2.09 -6.21
C ALA A 40 -0.29 -0.81 -6.18
N MET A 41 -0.86 -0.40 -7.32
CA MET A 41 -1.77 0.74 -7.39
C MET A 41 -3.03 0.53 -6.55
N ILE A 42 -3.63 -0.67 -6.62
CA ILE A 42 -4.81 -1.03 -5.81
C ILE A 42 -4.46 -0.99 -4.32
N ALA A 43 -3.33 -1.57 -3.92
CA ALA A 43 -2.86 -1.54 -2.54
C ALA A 43 -2.66 -0.10 -2.03
N SER A 44 -2.09 0.78 -2.86
CA SER A 44 -1.95 2.21 -2.52
C SER A 44 -3.26 2.95 -2.39
N PHE A 45 -4.26 2.63 -3.23
CA PHE A 45 -5.58 3.22 -3.11
C PHE A 45 -6.21 2.90 -1.74
N PHE A 46 -6.18 1.64 -1.31
CA PHE A 46 -6.66 1.25 0.01
C PHE A 46 -5.84 1.88 1.15
N GLY A 47 -4.53 2.00 0.97
CA GLY A 47 -3.66 2.73 1.88
C GLY A 47 -4.11 4.17 2.09
N ILE A 48 -4.35 4.93 1.01
CA ILE A 48 -4.84 6.30 1.07
C ILE A 48 -6.20 6.39 1.78
N VAL A 49 -7.13 5.49 1.43
CA VAL A 49 -8.45 5.46 2.08
C VAL A 49 -8.30 5.27 3.59
N LEU A 50 -7.44 4.34 4.04
CA LEU A 50 -7.15 4.17 5.46
C LEU A 50 -6.54 5.43 6.07
N TYR A 51 -5.56 6.06 5.42
CA TYR A 51 -4.97 7.31 5.89
C TYR A 51 -6.01 8.42 6.06
N LEU A 52 -6.95 8.56 5.12
CA LEU A 52 -8.04 9.54 5.20
C LEU A 52 -8.98 9.26 6.38
N ILE A 53 -9.35 8.00 6.59
CA ILE A 53 -10.18 7.58 7.74
C ILE A 53 -9.46 7.91 9.05
N LEU A 54 -8.19 7.57 9.15
CA LEU A 54 -7.39 7.82 10.36
C LEU A 54 -7.20 9.31 10.63
N ALA A 55 -6.92 10.09 9.58
CA ALA A 55 -6.84 11.54 9.67
C ALA A 55 -8.17 12.16 10.15
N ALA A 56 -9.31 11.68 9.66
CA ALA A 56 -10.63 12.13 10.09
C ALA A 56 -10.92 11.79 11.57
N LEU A 57 -10.35 10.70 12.09
CA LEU A 57 -10.45 10.31 13.50
C LEU A 57 -9.42 10.99 14.40
N GLY A 58 -8.48 11.76 13.84
CA GLY A 58 -7.38 12.36 14.60
C GLY A 58 -6.36 11.33 15.13
N VAL A 59 -6.29 10.15 14.51
CA VAL A 59 -5.44 9.03 14.92
C VAL A 59 -4.35 8.83 13.88
N THR A 60 -3.13 8.53 14.31
CA THR A 60 -2.05 8.16 13.38
C THR A 60 -2.08 6.65 13.10
N VAL A 61 -1.58 6.23 11.93
CA VAL A 61 -1.43 4.80 11.58
C VAL A 61 -0.73 4.03 12.71
N PHE A 62 0.32 4.60 13.28
CA PHE A 62 1.07 3.98 14.37
C PHE A 62 0.19 3.75 15.61
N SER A 63 -0.52 4.79 16.07
CA SER A 63 -1.43 4.67 17.21
C SER A 63 -2.61 3.73 16.95
N PHE A 64 -3.09 3.64 15.70
CA PHE A 64 -4.17 2.73 15.33
C PHE A 64 -3.73 1.27 15.35
N LEU A 65 -2.56 0.96 14.78
CA LEU A 65 -2.01 -0.39 14.79
C LEU A 65 -1.76 -0.89 16.22
N TRP A 66 -1.19 -0.05 17.10
CA TRP A 66 -0.93 -0.43 18.50
C TRP A 66 -2.19 -0.55 19.34
N ARG A 67 -3.20 0.32 19.15
CA ARG A 67 -4.51 0.18 19.82
C ARG A 67 -5.25 -1.08 19.36
N GLY A 68 -5.16 -1.42 18.07
CA GLY A 68 -5.75 -2.66 17.54
C GLY A 68 -5.09 -3.94 18.06
N MET A 69 -3.83 -3.87 18.51
CA MET A 69 -3.08 -4.99 19.09
C MET A 69 -3.28 -5.16 20.61
N GLY A 70 -4.06 -4.28 21.26
CA GLY A 70 -4.32 -4.36 22.71
C GLY A 70 -3.14 -3.99 23.61
N ILE A 71 -2.16 -3.24 23.09
CA ILE A 71 -0.93 -2.85 23.82
C ILE A 71 -1.10 -1.49 24.56
N LEU A 72 -2.31 -0.95 24.62
CA LEU A 72 -2.65 0.27 25.36
C LEU A 72 -3.98 0.11 26.09
#